data_AF-A4G4E1-F1
#
_entry.id   AF-A4G4E1-F1
#
_cell.length_a   1.000
_cell.length_b   1.000
_cell.length_c   1.000
_cell.angle_alpha   90.00
_cell.angle_beta   90.00
_cell.angle_gamma   90.00
#
_symmetry.space_group_name_H-M   'P 1'
#
loop_
_entity.id
_entity.type
_entity.pdbx_description
1 polymer ?
#
loop_
_entity_poly.entity_id
_entity_poly.type
_entity_poly.pdbx_seq_one_letter_code
_entity_poly.pdbx_strand_id
1 'polypeptide(L)' 'MQINEEFKVQNAAGKPLIMLKISKGISYLDFGMAHLPRDFEGYMVKHTDQVALPQSDGSFKLKDTEEVFKRV' A
#
# COMPACT_ATOMS: atom_id res chain seq x y z
N MET A 1 -9.83 -6.87 -7.67
CA MET A 1 -9.20 -6.32 -6.45
C MET A 1 -10.23 -5.54 -5.64
N GLN A 2 -10.07 -5.54 -4.32
CA GLN A 2 -10.88 -4.77 -3.38
C GLN A 2 -9.97 -4.08 -2.37
N ILE A 3 -10.22 -2.79 -2.08
CA ILE A 3 -9.55 -2.08 -0.99
C ILE A 3 -10.29 -2.45 0.30
N ASN A 4 -9.59 -3.14 1.20
CA ASN A 4 -10.11 -3.49 2.51
C ASN A 4 -9.90 -2.37 3.54
N GLU A 5 -8.80 -1.63 3.38
CA GLU A 5 -8.39 -0.63 4.36
C GLU A 5 -7.58 0.45 3.67
N GLU A 6 -7.80 1.71 4.07
CA GLU A 6 -7.00 2.87 3.70
C GLU A 6 -6.51 3.53 4.99
N PHE A 7 -5.20 3.72 5.13
CA PHE A 7 -4.63 4.32 6.34
C PHE A 7 -3.36 5.12 6.04
N LYS A 8 -3.08 6.10 6.91
CA LYS A 8 -1.89 6.93 6.82
C LYS A 8 -0.70 6.22 7.45
N VAL A 9 0.44 6.35 6.80
CA VAL A 9 1.73 5.87 7.28
C VAL A 9 2.78 6.97 7.13
N GLN A 10 3.85 6.93 7.91
CA GLN A 10 4.94 7.90 7.87
C GLN A 10 6.28 7.20 8.03
N ASN A 11 7.29 7.65 7.29
CA ASN A 11 8.66 7.15 7.45
C ASN A 11 9.41 7.92 8.56
N ALA A 12 10.63 7.48 8.87
CA ALA A 12 11.47 8.12 9.90
C ALA A 12 11.80 9.60 9.60
N ALA A 13 11.75 10.02 8.32
CA ALA A 13 11.97 11.40 7.91
C ALA A 13 10.70 12.29 8.03
N GLY A 14 9.59 11.72 8.51
CA GLY A 14 8.35 12.45 8.66
C GLY A 14 7.53 12.58 7.37
N LYS A 15 7.88 11.88 6.30
CA LYS A 15 7.12 11.89 5.03
C LYS A 15 5.84 11.05 5.16
N PRO A 16 4.65 11.65 5.04
CA PRO A 16 3.39 10.92 5.11
C PRO A 16 3.05 10.30 3.76
N LEU A 17 2.46 9.11 3.77
CA LEU A 17 1.86 8.42 2.62
C LEU A 17 0.54 7.77 3.02
N ILE A 18 -0.27 7.41 2.03
CA ILE A 18 -1.49 6.64 2.22
C ILE A 18 -1.27 5.23 1.71
N MET A 19 -1.45 4.25 2.58
CA MET A 19 -1.33 2.82 2.28
C MET A 19 -2.72 2.23 2.08
N LEU A 20 -2.87 1.39 1.07
CA LEU A 20 -4.08 0.62 0.78
C LEU A 20 -3.80 -0.85 1.02
N LYS A 21 -4.65 -1.52 1.81
CA LYS A 21 -4.67 -2.97 1.91
C LYS A 21 -5.60 -3.53 0.84
N ILE A 22 -5.05 -4.25 -0.12
CA ILE A 22 -5.77 -4.85 -1.23
C ILE A 22 -5.91 -6.35 -1.02
N SER A 23 -7.10 -6.88 -1.24
CA SER A 23 -7.33 -8.32 -1.43
C SER A 23 -7.97 -8.60 -2.79
N LYS A 24 -8.02 -9.88 -3.12
CA LYS A 24 -8.86 -10.39 -4.19
C LYS A 24 -10.32 -10.14 -3.83
N GLY A 25 -11.09 -9.74 -4.85
CA GLY A 25 -12.47 -9.32 -4.71
C GLY A 25 -12.92 -8.53 -5.93
N ILE A 26 -14.23 -8.37 -6.07
CA ILE A 26 -14.83 -7.50 -7.09
C ILE A 26 -15.15 -6.18 -6.37
N SER A 27 -14.48 -5.10 -6.77
CA SER A 27 -14.76 -3.77 -6.24
C SER A 27 -14.85 -2.77 -7.37
N TYR A 28 -15.79 -1.83 -7.25
CA TYR A 28 -16.02 -0.72 -8.17
C TYR A 28 -15.08 0.45 -7.87
N LEU A 29 -13.80 0.17 -7.61
CA LEU A 29 -12.85 1.21 -7.21
C LEU A 29 -12.04 1.69 -8.40
N ASP A 30 -12.04 3.01 -8.54
CA ASP A 30 -11.15 3.76 -9.40
C ASP A 30 -9.72 3.55 -8.89
N PHE A 31 -9.01 2.58 -9.47
CA PHE A 31 -7.61 2.28 -9.14
C PHE A 31 -6.67 3.43 -9.55
N GLY A 32 -7.19 4.55 -10.07
CA GLY A 32 -6.38 5.60 -10.66
C GLY A 32 -5.43 5.02 -11.71
N MET A 33 -4.18 5.48 -11.72
CA MET A 33 -3.13 4.99 -12.63
C MET A 33 -2.39 3.73 -12.14
N ALA A 34 -2.98 2.94 -11.23
CA ALA A 34 -2.31 1.75 -10.69
C ALA A 34 -2.46 0.52 -11.61
N HIS A 35 -1.34 -0.03 -12.06
CA HIS A 35 -1.20 -1.19 -12.94
C HIS A 35 -0.80 -2.45 -12.15
N LEU A 36 -1.63 -2.85 -11.19
CA LEU A 36 -1.41 -4.09 -10.44
C LEU A 36 -2.08 -5.30 -11.11
N PRO A 37 -1.49 -6.51 -10.97
CA PRO A 37 -2.13 -7.75 -11.40
C PRO A 37 -3.55 -7.89 -10.82
N ARG A 38 -4.48 -8.45 -11.59
CA ARG A 38 -5.89 -8.57 -11.17
C ARG A 38 -6.09 -9.39 -9.89
N ASP A 39 -5.15 -10.28 -9.62
CA ASP A 39 -5.05 -11.19 -8.49
C ASP A 39 -4.10 -10.69 -7.40
N PHE A 40 -3.64 -9.44 -7.47
CA PHE A 40 -2.78 -8.86 -6.44
C PHE A 40 -3.48 -8.82 -5.08
N GLU A 41 -2.75 -9.29 -4.07
CA GLU A 41 -3.12 -9.20 -2.66
C GLU A 41 -1.91 -8.68 -1.88
N GLY A 42 -2.12 -7.64 -1.08
CA GLY A 42 -1.03 -7.02 -0.33
C GLY A 42 -1.27 -5.55 -0.03
N TYR A 43 -0.18 -4.82 0.14
CA TYR A 43 -0.20 -3.39 0.46
C TYR A 43 0.37 -2.60 -0.70
N MET A 44 -0.26 -1.48 -1.02
CA MET A 44 0.22 -0.53 -2.03
C MET A 44 0.09 0.91 -1.57
N VAL A 45 0.89 1.80 -2.14
CA VAL A 45 0.77 3.24 -1.92
C VAL A 45 -0.29 3.80 -2.86
N LYS A 46 -1.26 4.53 -2.30
CA LYS A 46 -2.39 5.10 -3.04
C LYS A 46 -1.93 5.94 -4.23
N HIS A 47 -2.60 5.77 -5.37
CA HIS A 47 -2.31 6.45 -6.65
C HIS A 47 -0.92 6.15 -7.26
N THR A 48 -0.27 5.04 -6.88
CA THR A 48 1.02 4.63 -7.44
C THR A 48 1.04 3.12 -7.72
N ASP A 49 2.09 2.64 -8.38
CA ASP A 49 2.36 1.21 -8.56
C ASP A 49 3.25 0.62 -7.44
N GLN A 50 3.59 1.43 -6.44
CA GLN A 50 4.51 1.02 -5.40
C GLN A 50 3.84 0.08 -4.42
N VAL A 51 4.39 -1.11 -4.30
CA VAL A 51 3.94 -2.13 -3.35
C VAL A 51 4.79 -2.12 -2.09
N ALA A 52 4.15 -2.42 -0.97
CA ALA A 52 4.80 -2.50 0.33
C ALA A 52 4.73 -3.92 0.90
N LEU A 53 5.83 -4.35 1.51
CA LEU A 53 5.93 -5.59 2.25
C LEU A 53 5.71 -5.31 3.75
N PRO A 54 4.71 -5.94 4.38
CA PRO A 54 4.54 -5.83 5.82
C PRO A 54 5.71 -6.52 6.54
N GLN A 55 6.24 -5.88 7.57
CA GLN A 55 7.29 -6.41 8.44
C GLN A 55 6.70 -6.89 9.77
N SER A 56 7.43 -7.74 10.48
CA SER A 56 6.99 -8.33 11.76
C SER A 56 6.78 -7.29 12.87
N ASP A 57 7.39 -6.11 12.75
CA ASP A 57 7.26 -5.00 13.70
C ASP A 57 6.06 -4.08 13.42
N GLY A 58 5.20 -4.44 12.46
CA GLY A 58 4.03 -3.66 12.06
C GLY A 58 4.35 -2.51 11.11
N SER A 59 5.59 -2.41 10.63
CA SER A 59 5.97 -1.46 9.57
C SER A 59 5.76 -2.03 8.17
N PHE A 60 5.87 -1.16 7.17
CA PHE A 60 5.67 -1.46 5.77
C PHE A 60 6.91 -1.00 4.99
N LYS A 61 7.66 -1.95 4.41
CA LYS A 61 8.83 -1.65 3.58
C LYS A 61 8.41 -1.54 2.12
N LEU A 62 8.64 -0.40 1.47
CA LEU A 62 8.41 -0.25 0.04
C LEU A 62 9.39 -1.11 -0.75
N LYS A 63 8.89 -1.81 -1.77
CA LYS A 63 9.72 -2.71 -2.58
C LYS A 63 10.71 -1.94 -3.47
N ASP A 64 10.31 -0.77 -3.97
CA ASP A 64 11.10 -0.02 -4.95
C ASP A 64 12.18 0.86 -4.31
N THR A 65 11.88 1.46 -3.16
CA THR A 65 12.77 2.43 -2.49
C THR A 65 13.43 1.90 -1.24
N GLU A 66 13.04 0.70 -0.77
CA GLU A 66 13.41 0.13 0.53
C GLU A 66 13.03 0.97 1.75
N GLU A 67 12.29 2.07 1.57
CA GLU A 67 11.85 2.93 2.65
C GLU A 67 10.86 2.20 3.56
N VAL A 68 11.01 2.42 4.87
CA VAL A 68 10.16 1.81 5.89
C VAL A 68 9.18 2.84 6.44
N PHE A 69 7.90 2.50 6.41
CA PHE A 69 6.80 3.34 6.87
C PHE A 69 6.08 2.68 8.05
N LYS A 70 5.65 3.47 9.02
CA LYS A 70 4.85 3.02 10.18
C LYS A 70 3.51 3.73 10.21
N ARG A 71 2.50 3.05 10.74
CA ARG A 71 1.15 3.61 10.89
C ARG A 71 1.19 4.79 11.87
N VAL A 72 0.50 5.87 11.52
CA VAL A 72 0.36 7.09 12.34
C VAL A 72 -1.01 7.11 13.00
#